data_AF-A0AAW0WK60-F1
#
_entry.id   AF-A0AAW0WK60-F1
#
_cell.length_a   1.000
_cell.length_b   1.000
_cell.length_c   1.000
_cell.angle_alpha   90.00
_cell.angle_beta   90.00
_cell.angle_gamma   90.00
#
_symmetry.space_group_name_H-M   'P 1'
#
loop_
_entity.id
_entity.type
_entity.pdbx_description
1 polymer ?
#
loop_
_entity_poly.entity_id
_entity_poly.type
_entity_poly.pdbx_seq_one_letter_code
_entity_poly.pdbx_strand_id
1 'polypeptide(L)'
;MSKGIRNLVSKRKRRFKEDGYDLDLSYITDRLIAMGFPAQKLEGVYRNHIDDVCRFLEERHKDHYRIYNLCSERNRCYDAARFHNRVRTFPFADHNPPPLIDIEPLCKDMADWLNEDQKNVAVVHCKAGKGRTGVMICCYLLHCRFKILAQDALDFYGDKRTFDRKGVTIPSQRRYVEYYAKLVTSNFNYNPPYVRLREARMTAPLSSVNSEVYLVISSHSNKKGYSSQQCDVRKGKETIYLPVKDEVARPISGDIKIELKRTNFVRRTDKLFSAWLNTHFIFEEGKKLTNGCEITASDQNNHNTCTTQNIRQRSNSFRVAKHDCFRHKRRESAEARVLPAGLGGERQDSRKSERHSRERAESKSLPTGHLTNLSQEDWPPPGGDLSPFSRPRHHNRHRRRHHTQHLPVCGGSGDSWEEARAGEQEVLVVLKKDQLDKASKDTHHKLLPEDFQIELWWMVTYVNKGGSNVLESRESGSTPSTITPSGSSSDTDDDDDDEEDEDWDSVV
;
A
#
# COMPACT_ATOMS: atom_id res chain seq x y z
N MET A 1 -26.00 12.53 19.03
CA MET A 1 -24.77 11.78 19.36
C MET A 1 -23.94 11.33 18.13
N SER A 2 -24.44 11.38 16.89
CA SER A 2 -23.72 10.87 15.69
C SER A 2 -22.62 11.78 15.10
N LYS A 3 -22.70 13.12 15.28
CA LYS A 3 -21.73 14.07 14.70
C LYS A 3 -20.28 13.85 15.19
N GLY A 4 -20.10 13.46 16.46
CA GLY A 4 -18.77 13.20 17.04
C GLY A 4 -18.10 11.95 16.45
N ILE A 5 -18.87 10.87 16.29
CA ILE A 5 -18.37 9.58 15.79
C ILE A 5 -18.01 9.67 14.30
N ARG A 6 -18.80 10.42 13.50
CA ARG A 6 -18.48 10.68 12.08
C ARG A 6 -17.16 11.43 11.93
N ASN A 7 -16.91 12.47 12.74
CA ASN A 7 -15.66 13.21 12.72
C ASN A 7 -14.45 12.32 13.07
N LEU A 8 -14.61 11.38 14.01
CA LEU A 8 -13.58 10.44 14.42
C LEU A 8 -13.12 9.54 13.26
N VAL A 9 -14.06 9.04 12.45
CA VAL A 9 -13.78 8.13 11.33
C VAL A 9 -13.26 8.88 10.09
N SER A 10 -13.60 10.16 9.96
CA SER A 10 -12.98 11.02 8.93
C SER A 10 -11.58 11.52 9.31
N LYS A 11 -11.21 11.51 10.58
CA LYS A 11 -9.92 12.05 11.08
C LYS A 11 -9.61 13.42 10.43
N ARG A 12 -8.48 13.55 9.73
CA ARG A 12 -7.99 14.77 9.06
C ARG A 12 -8.45 14.92 7.59
N LYS A 13 -9.42 14.13 7.12
CA LYS A 13 -9.98 14.24 5.76
C LYS A 13 -10.91 15.44 5.63
N ARG A 14 -10.95 16.04 4.44
CA ARG A 14 -11.93 17.08 4.11
C ARG A 14 -13.30 16.43 3.89
N ARG A 15 -14.31 16.91 4.60
CA ARG A 15 -15.71 16.47 4.46
C ARG A 15 -16.50 17.51 3.67
N PHE A 16 -17.46 17.06 2.89
CA PHE A 16 -18.45 17.90 2.24
C PHE A 16 -19.53 18.28 3.25
N LYS A 17 -19.65 19.57 3.57
CA LYS A 17 -20.58 20.11 4.57
C LYS A 17 -21.38 21.29 4.02
N GLU A 18 -22.22 21.03 3.02
CA GLU A 18 -23.03 22.04 2.32
C GLU A 18 -24.44 21.49 2.05
N ASP A 19 -25.44 22.37 1.94
CA ASP A 19 -26.83 22.06 1.61
C ASP A 19 -27.44 20.88 2.41
N GLY A 20 -27.11 20.82 3.72
CA GLY A 20 -27.62 19.80 4.62
C GLY A 20 -26.92 18.44 4.54
N TYR A 21 -25.88 18.29 3.70
CA TYR A 21 -25.04 17.10 3.65
C TYR A 21 -23.85 17.19 4.62
N ASP A 22 -23.46 16.04 5.20
CA ASP A 22 -22.20 15.86 5.94
C ASP A 22 -21.54 14.54 5.53
N LEU A 23 -20.92 14.55 4.36
CA LEU A 23 -20.35 13.37 3.71
C LEU A 23 -18.82 13.40 3.77
N ASP A 24 -18.22 12.25 4.04
CA ASP A 24 -16.80 12.00 3.75
C ASP A 24 -16.61 11.88 2.24
N LEU A 25 -16.59 13.04 1.58
CA LEU A 25 -16.56 13.24 0.14
C LEU A 25 -15.78 14.53 -0.16
N SER A 26 -15.00 14.52 -1.24
CA SER A 26 -14.26 15.70 -1.70
C SER A 26 -14.20 15.71 -3.22
N TYR A 27 -14.50 16.87 -3.81
CA TYR A 27 -14.18 17.13 -5.22
C TYR A 27 -12.68 17.36 -5.34
N ILE A 28 -11.99 16.43 -5.98
CA ILE A 28 -10.57 16.57 -6.33
C ILE A 28 -10.44 17.55 -7.50
N THR A 29 -11.32 17.39 -8.49
CA THR A 29 -11.67 18.39 -9.50
C THR A 29 -13.19 18.49 -9.57
N ASP A 30 -13.73 19.41 -10.39
CA ASP A 30 -15.18 19.57 -10.57
C ASP A 30 -15.87 18.29 -11.07
N ARG A 31 -15.12 17.38 -11.72
CA ARG A 31 -15.63 16.17 -12.36
C ARG A 31 -15.08 14.86 -11.77
N LEU A 32 -14.23 14.97 -10.74
CA LEU A 32 -13.59 13.82 -10.10
C LEU A 32 -13.75 13.90 -8.58
N ILE A 33 -14.50 12.94 -8.04
CA ILE A 33 -14.87 12.89 -6.62
C ILE A 33 -14.15 11.74 -5.94
N ALA A 34 -13.55 12.00 -4.79
CA ALA A 34 -13.07 11.00 -3.86
C ALA A 34 -14.02 10.89 -2.67
N MET A 35 -14.42 9.67 -2.27
CA MET A 35 -15.27 9.49 -1.09
C MET A 35 -14.89 8.26 -0.25
N GLY A 36 -15.35 8.26 1.00
CA GLY A 36 -15.38 7.07 1.84
C GLY A 36 -16.51 6.11 1.44
N PHE A 37 -16.44 4.87 1.93
CA PHE A 37 -17.39 3.81 1.60
C PHE A 37 -18.87 4.21 1.89
N PRO A 38 -19.80 4.02 0.94
CA PRO A 38 -21.23 4.21 1.16
C PRO A 38 -21.79 3.01 1.93
N ALA A 39 -21.87 3.15 3.25
CA ALA A 39 -22.23 2.06 4.15
C ALA A 39 -23.75 1.86 4.25
N GLN A 40 -24.15 0.61 4.44
CA GLN A 40 -25.52 0.21 4.78
C GLN A 40 -25.65 -0.02 6.30
N LYS A 41 -26.87 0.02 6.82
CA LYS A 41 -27.21 -0.35 8.21
C LYS A 41 -26.45 0.52 9.25
N LEU A 42 -26.16 -0.05 10.42
CA LEU A 42 -25.55 0.65 11.56
C LEU A 42 -24.17 1.26 11.25
N GLU A 43 -23.43 0.76 10.26
CA GLU A 43 -22.16 1.37 9.85
C GLU A 43 -22.35 2.78 9.22
N GLY A 44 -23.53 3.06 8.64
CA GLY A 44 -23.90 4.39 8.15
C GLY A 44 -24.10 5.45 9.24
N VAL A 45 -24.11 5.05 10.51
CA VAL A 45 -24.11 5.98 11.65
C VAL A 45 -22.78 6.73 11.72
N TYR A 46 -21.67 6.06 11.42
CA TYR A 46 -20.32 6.62 11.54
C TYR A 46 -19.58 6.82 10.20
N ARG A 47 -20.02 6.16 9.12
CA ARG A 47 -19.58 6.41 7.73
C ARG A 47 -20.64 7.18 6.93
N ASN A 48 -20.42 7.32 5.62
CA ASN A 48 -21.43 7.84 4.70
C ASN A 48 -22.60 6.86 4.67
N HIS A 49 -23.81 7.31 5.00
CA HIS A 49 -25.00 6.50 4.77
C HIS A 49 -25.28 6.42 3.27
N ILE A 50 -25.49 5.22 2.74
CA ILE A 50 -25.67 5.01 1.29
C ILE A 50 -26.83 5.82 0.71
N ASP A 51 -27.93 6.00 1.45
CA ASP A 51 -29.07 6.81 1.00
C ASP A 51 -28.71 8.30 0.90
N ASP A 52 -27.86 8.82 1.78
CA ASP A 52 -27.39 10.21 1.70
C ASP A 52 -26.48 10.40 0.47
N VAL A 53 -25.64 9.40 0.15
CA VAL A 53 -24.79 9.43 -1.05
C VAL A 53 -25.63 9.34 -2.31
N CYS A 54 -26.62 8.44 -2.36
CA CYS A 54 -27.55 8.31 -3.48
C CYS A 54 -28.30 9.63 -3.69
N ARG A 55 -28.92 10.18 -2.64
CA ARG A 55 -29.62 11.47 -2.69
C ARG A 55 -28.70 12.60 -3.17
N PHE A 56 -27.48 12.68 -2.65
CA PHE A 56 -26.49 13.68 -3.09
C PHE A 56 -26.19 13.58 -4.59
N LEU A 57 -25.92 12.36 -5.09
CA LEU A 57 -25.59 12.14 -6.50
C LEU A 57 -26.79 12.39 -7.41
N GLU A 58 -28.00 12.00 -7.00
CA GLU A 58 -29.22 12.26 -7.76
C GLU A 58 -29.62 13.75 -7.76
N GLU A 59 -29.38 14.49 -6.68
CA GLU A 59 -29.66 15.94 -6.63
C GLU A 59 -28.64 16.76 -7.42
N ARG A 60 -27.36 16.37 -7.40
CA ARG A 60 -26.25 17.17 -7.98
C ARG A 60 -25.84 16.74 -9.38
N HIS A 61 -25.89 15.45 -9.66
CA HIS A 61 -25.29 14.82 -10.85
C HIS A 61 -26.23 13.81 -11.50
N LYS A 62 -27.54 14.07 -11.44
CA LYS A 62 -28.56 13.18 -11.99
C LYS A 62 -28.16 12.70 -13.39
N ASP A 63 -28.16 11.39 -13.58
CA ASP A 63 -27.79 10.72 -14.84
C ASP A 63 -26.36 10.91 -15.36
N HIS A 64 -25.54 11.64 -14.60
CA HIS A 64 -24.19 12.05 -14.98
C HIS A 64 -23.12 11.61 -13.99
N TYR A 65 -23.34 10.58 -13.17
CA TYR A 65 -22.28 10.01 -12.32
C TYR A 65 -22.00 8.53 -12.62
N ARG A 66 -20.74 8.12 -12.43
CA ARG A 66 -20.33 6.71 -12.38
C ARG A 66 -19.44 6.48 -11.17
N ILE A 67 -19.70 5.39 -10.45
CA ILE A 67 -18.99 5.03 -9.22
C ILE A 67 -17.96 3.94 -9.51
N TYR A 68 -16.76 4.08 -8.98
CA TYR A 68 -15.66 3.13 -9.04
C TYR A 68 -15.36 2.60 -7.63
N ASN A 69 -15.74 1.35 -7.38
CA ASN A 69 -15.48 0.65 -6.12
C ASN A 69 -14.13 -0.07 -6.19
N LEU A 70 -13.20 0.32 -5.32
CA LEU A 70 -11.86 -0.28 -5.23
C LEU A 70 -11.72 -1.36 -4.16
N CYS A 71 -12.80 -1.67 -3.44
CA CYS A 71 -12.77 -2.63 -2.35
C CYS A 71 -12.75 -4.08 -2.84
N SER A 72 -11.81 -4.88 -2.35
CA SER A 72 -11.78 -6.35 -2.56
C SER A 72 -12.50 -7.11 -1.44
N GLU A 73 -12.78 -6.44 -0.33
CA GLU A 73 -13.39 -7.03 0.86
C GLU A 73 -14.87 -7.32 0.63
N ARG A 74 -15.32 -8.55 0.95
CA ARG A 74 -16.72 -8.99 0.71
C ARG A 74 -17.75 -8.10 1.42
N ASN A 75 -17.42 -7.63 2.62
CA ASN A 75 -18.25 -6.70 3.41
C ASN A 75 -18.21 -5.25 2.90
N ARG A 76 -17.50 -4.98 1.80
CA ARG A 76 -17.42 -3.68 1.14
C ARG A 76 -17.98 -3.72 -0.29
N CYS A 77 -19.00 -4.54 -0.47
CA CYS A 77 -19.89 -4.57 -1.63
C CYS A 77 -21.28 -4.04 -1.24
N TYR A 78 -22.00 -3.48 -2.20
CA TYR A 78 -23.37 -3.02 -2.05
C TYR A 78 -24.11 -3.21 -3.38
N ASP A 79 -25.44 -3.25 -3.32
CA ASP A 79 -26.28 -3.41 -4.50
C ASP A 79 -26.13 -2.20 -5.44
N ALA A 80 -25.62 -2.45 -6.65
CA ALA A 80 -25.41 -1.43 -7.67
C ALA A 80 -26.72 -0.83 -8.20
N ALA A 81 -27.85 -1.53 -8.05
CA ALA A 81 -29.16 -1.02 -8.47
C ALA A 81 -29.55 0.26 -7.71
N ARG A 82 -29.02 0.46 -6.49
CA ARG A 82 -29.20 1.71 -5.70
C ARG A 82 -28.58 2.94 -6.34
N PHE A 83 -27.68 2.73 -7.31
CA PHE A 83 -27.01 3.76 -8.08
C PHE A 83 -27.32 3.60 -9.58
N HIS A 84 -28.51 3.08 -9.91
CA HIS A 84 -28.97 2.87 -11.29
C HIS A 84 -27.99 2.02 -12.13
N ASN A 85 -27.32 1.05 -11.49
CA ASN A 85 -26.30 0.20 -12.09
C ASN A 85 -25.08 0.96 -12.66
N ARG A 86 -24.85 2.21 -12.23
CA ARG A 86 -23.69 3.04 -12.62
C ARG A 86 -22.47 2.78 -11.74
N VAL A 87 -22.20 1.52 -11.40
CA VAL A 87 -21.07 1.10 -10.56
C VAL A 87 -20.13 0.18 -11.35
N ARG A 88 -18.84 0.46 -11.27
CA ARG A 88 -17.74 -0.38 -11.77
C ARG A 88 -16.87 -0.82 -10.60
N THR A 89 -16.37 -2.05 -10.64
CA THR A 89 -15.54 -2.62 -9.57
C THR A 89 -14.15 -2.92 -10.10
N PHE A 90 -13.13 -2.40 -9.42
CA PHE A 90 -11.71 -2.62 -9.70
C PHE A 90 -11.00 -2.93 -8.37
N PRO A 91 -11.18 -4.15 -7.84
CA PRO A 91 -10.88 -4.44 -6.45
C PRO A 91 -9.40 -4.70 -6.21
N PHE A 92 -8.83 -4.11 -5.16
CA PHE A 92 -7.52 -4.50 -4.64
C PHE A 92 -7.41 -4.33 -3.13
N ALA A 93 -6.52 -5.13 -2.54
CA ALA A 93 -6.39 -5.31 -1.09
C ALA A 93 -6.08 -3.99 -0.37
N ASP A 94 -6.65 -3.82 0.83
CA ASP A 94 -6.39 -2.62 1.63
C ASP A 94 -4.90 -2.49 1.98
N HIS A 95 -4.41 -1.25 2.08
CA HIS A 95 -3.01 -0.94 2.37
C HIS A 95 -1.96 -1.52 1.39
N ASN A 96 -2.38 -2.03 0.23
CA ASN A 96 -1.49 -2.46 -0.86
C ASN A 96 -1.68 -1.54 -2.08
N PRO A 97 -0.72 -1.49 -3.02
CA PRO A 97 -0.98 -0.94 -4.35
C PRO A 97 -1.89 -1.89 -5.17
N PRO A 98 -2.53 -1.38 -6.25
CA PRO A 98 -3.20 -2.23 -7.22
C PRO A 98 -2.18 -3.01 -8.05
N PRO A 99 -2.56 -4.15 -8.67
CA PRO A 99 -1.77 -4.73 -9.75
C PRO A 99 -1.52 -3.66 -10.83
N LEU A 100 -0.28 -3.53 -11.29
CA LEU A 100 0.11 -2.44 -12.19
C LEU A 100 -0.67 -2.50 -13.52
N ILE A 101 -0.95 -3.71 -13.99
CA ILE A 101 -1.71 -3.97 -15.22
C ILE A 101 -3.17 -3.51 -15.14
N ASP A 102 -3.72 -3.39 -13.94
CA ASP A 102 -5.13 -3.01 -13.73
C ASP A 102 -5.33 -1.49 -13.67
N ILE A 103 -4.23 -0.72 -13.58
CA ILE A 103 -4.31 0.74 -13.48
C ILE A 103 -4.80 1.37 -14.78
N GLU A 104 -4.25 0.96 -15.94
CA GLU A 104 -4.61 1.52 -17.24
C GLU A 104 -6.08 1.24 -17.62
N PRO A 105 -6.61 0.01 -17.51
CA PRO A 105 -8.02 -0.27 -17.79
C PRO A 105 -8.99 0.60 -16.99
N LEU A 106 -8.72 0.83 -15.69
CA LEU A 106 -9.55 1.72 -14.87
C LEU A 106 -9.45 3.17 -15.37
N CYS A 107 -8.23 3.67 -15.60
CA CYS A 107 -8.04 5.04 -16.10
C CYS A 107 -8.75 5.26 -17.45
N LYS A 108 -8.74 4.25 -18.32
CA LYS A 108 -9.41 4.28 -19.62
C LYS A 108 -10.93 4.28 -19.46
N ASP A 109 -11.53 3.40 -18.65
CA ASP A 109 -12.99 3.42 -18.40
C ASP A 109 -13.44 4.78 -17.85
N MET A 110 -12.64 5.37 -16.95
CA MET A 110 -12.91 6.70 -16.40
C MET A 110 -12.78 7.81 -17.44
N ALA A 111 -11.76 7.74 -18.31
CA ALA A 111 -11.59 8.69 -19.40
C ALA A 111 -12.74 8.59 -20.40
N ASP A 112 -13.13 7.38 -20.79
CA ASP A 112 -14.24 7.13 -21.71
C ASP A 112 -15.53 7.71 -21.14
N TRP A 113 -15.88 7.38 -19.88
CA TRP A 113 -17.05 7.94 -19.19
C TRP A 113 -17.05 9.48 -19.15
N LEU A 114 -15.93 10.08 -18.78
CA LEU A 114 -15.83 11.54 -18.67
C LEU A 114 -15.81 12.22 -20.05
N ASN A 115 -15.46 11.53 -21.12
CA ASN A 115 -15.50 12.08 -22.47
C ASN A 115 -16.87 11.94 -23.15
N GLU A 116 -17.75 11.06 -22.65
CA GLU A 116 -19.11 10.89 -23.18
C GLU A 116 -19.99 12.14 -23.02
N ASP A 117 -19.90 12.84 -21.88
CA ASP A 117 -20.63 14.10 -21.63
C ASP A 117 -19.82 15.00 -20.69
N GLN A 118 -19.83 16.32 -20.93
CA GLN A 118 -19.14 17.32 -20.10
C GLN A 118 -19.71 17.46 -18.69
N LYS A 119 -20.95 17.03 -18.47
CA LYS A 119 -21.58 16.96 -17.14
C LYS A 119 -21.17 15.70 -16.37
N ASN A 120 -20.60 14.69 -17.04
CA ASN A 120 -20.26 13.44 -16.39
C ASN A 120 -19.21 13.66 -15.29
N VAL A 121 -19.42 13.00 -14.16
CA VAL A 121 -18.53 12.94 -13.01
C VAL A 121 -18.16 11.51 -12.67
N ALA A 122 -16.91 11.30 -12.26
CA ALA A 122 -16.40 10.03 -11.78
C ALA A 122 -16.27 10.07 -10.26
N VAL A 123 -16.81 9.06 -9.58
CA VAL A 123 -16.79 8.95 -8.11
C VAL A 123 -15.97 7.73 -7.72
N VAL A 124 -14.79 7.94 -7.16
CA VAL A 124 -13.86 6.86 -6.77
C VAL A 124 -13.88 6.68 -5.26
N HIS A 125 -14.03 5.44 -4.80
CA HIS A 125 -14.03 5.16 -3.35
C HIS A 125 -13.33 3.84 -3.01
N CYS A 126 -12.93 3.75 -1.75
CA CYS A 126 -12.53 2.50 -1.09
C CYS A 126 -13.20 2.44 0.29
N LYS A 127 -12.57 1.85 1.32
CA LYS A 127 -13.04 1.94 2.72
C LYS A 127 -13.04 3.39 3.20
N ALA A 128 -11.85 4.01 3.32
CA ALA A 128 -11.69 5.35 3.88
C ALA A 128 -11.60 6.49 2.85
N GLY A 129 -11.54 6.19 1.56
CA GLY A 129 -11.38 7.18 0.50
C GLY A 129 -10.04 7.92 0.58
N LYS A 130 -8.95 7.23 0.94
CA LYS A 130 -7.63 7.83 1.24
C LYS A 130 -6.52 7.24 0.36
N GLY A 131 -5.90 6.14 0.77
CA GLY A 131 -4.76 5.51 0.08
C GLY A 131 -5.14 4.93 -1.30
N ARG A 132 -5.93 3.85 -1.34
CA ARG A 132 -6.37 3.18 -2.59
C ARG A 132 -7.01 4.16 -3.58
N THR A 133 -7.98 4.95 -3.12
CA THR A 133 -8.63 6.01 -3.90
C THR A 133 -7.62 7.02 -4.45
N GLY A 134 -6.66 7.43 -3.63
CA GLY A 134 -5.62 8.37 -4.03
C GLY A 134 -4.71 7.83 -5.11
N VAL A 135 -4.30 6.57 -5.03
CA VAL A 135 -3.50 5.93 -6.10
C VAL A 135 -4.23 6.02 -7.43
N MET A 136 -5.47 5.55 -7.49
CA MET A 136 -6.22 5.54 -8.75
C MET A 136 -6.53 6.93 -9.29
N ILE A 137 -6.86 7.88 -8.42
CA ILE A 137 -7.06 9.27 -8.82
C ILE A 137 -5.76 9.90 -9.35
N CYS A 138 -4.63 9.73 -8.65
CA CYS A 138 -3.34 10.25 -9.12
C CYS A 138 -2.94 9.65 -10.46
N CYS A 139 -3.09 8.33 -10.63
CA CYS A 139 -2.87 7.67 -11.91
C CYS A 139 -3.79 8.22 -13.00
N TYR A 140 -5.06 8.47 -12.72
CA TYR A 140 -5.97 9.08 -13.69
C TYR A 140 -5.53 10.51 -14.09
N LEU A 141 -5.13 11.35 -13.12
CA LEU A 141 -4.62 12.70 -13.40
C LEU A 141 -3.37 12.68 -14.28
N LEU A 142 -2.51 11.67 -14.13
CA LEU A 142 -1.36 11.43 -15.02
C LEU A 142 -1.80 10.94 -16.40
N HIS A 143 -2.74 9.99 -16.45
CA HIS A 143 -3.26 9.40 -17.68
C HIS A 143 -3.84 10.46 -18.62
N CYS A 144 -4.69 11.35 -18.10
CA CYS A 144 -5.30 12.44 -18.85
C CYS A 144 -4.39 13.67 -19.02
N ARG A 145 -3.13 13.60 -18.59
CA ARG A 145 -2.13 14.67 -18.64
C ARG A 145 -2.54 15.95 -17.90
N PHE A 146 -3.46 15.85 -16.94
CA PHE A 146 -3.77 16.94 -16.01
C PHE A 146 -2.58 17.22 -15.09
N LYS A 147 -1.83 16.17 -14.74
CA LYS A 147 -0.50 16.24 -14.13
C LYS A 147 0.49 15.49 -15.00
N ILE A 148 1.76 15.90 -14.92
CA ILE A 148 2.86 15.25 -15.65
C ILE A 148 3.75 14.46 -14.69
N LEU A 149 4.04 15.03 -13.51
CA LEU A 149 4.87 14.39 -12.50
C LEU A 149 4.01 13.67 -11.46
N ALA A 150 4.46 12.49 -11.02
CA ALA A 150 3.78 11.70 -9.98
C ALA A 150 3.64 12.48 -8.66
N GLN A 151 4.71 13.17 -8.26
CA GLN A 151 4.73 14.00 -7.05
C GLN A 151 3.66 15.10 -7.10
N ASP A 152 3.52 15.81 -8.22
CA ASP A 152 2.49 16.85 -8.39
C ASP A 152 1.07 16.29 -8.28
N ALA A 153 0.85 15.06 -8.76
CA ALA A 153 -0.45 14.39 -8.66
C ALA A 153 -0.74 13.99 -7.20
N LEU A 154 0.25 13.41 -6.52
CA LEU A 154 0.17 13.01 -5.12
C LEU A 154 -0.09 14.21 -4.20
N ASP A 155 0.62 15.31 -4.39
CA ASP A 155 0.47 16.54 -3.60
C ASP A 155 -0.88 17.20 -3.87
N PHE A 156 -1.28 17.29 -5.14
CA PHE A 156 -2.60 17.83 -5.52
C PHE A 156 -3.73 17.03 -4.87
N TYR A 157 -3.66 15.70 -4.89
CA TYR A 157 -4.65 14.86 -4.22
C TYR A 157 -4.61 15.04 -2.70
N GLY A 158 -3.41 15.07 -2.09
CA GLY A 158 -3.23 15.31 -0.65
C GLY A 158 -3.88 16.62 -0.20
N ASP A 159 -3.62 17.72 -0.92
CA ASP A 159 -4.19 19.04 -0.67
C ASP A 159 -5.71 19.05 -0.79
N LYS A 160 -6.27 18.38 -1.79
CA LYS A 160 -7.71 18.36 -2.06
C LYS A 160 -8.47 17.43 -1.12
N ARG A 161 -7.86 16.32 -0.70
CA ARG A 161 -8.55 15.28 0.08
C ARG A 161 -8.38 15.45 1.59
N THR A 162 -7.30 16.06 2.04
CA THR A 162 -6.93 16.10 3.47
C THR A 162 -6.57 17.51 3.94
N PHE A 163 -6.59 17.75 5.25
CA PHE A 163 -6.13 18.99 5.86
C PHE A 163 -4.63 18.97 6.16
N ASP A 164 -4.07 17.79 6.43
CA ASP A 164 -2.66 17.56 6.77
C ASP A 164 -1.79 17.21 5.55
N ARG A 165 -2.36 17.27 4.34
CA ARG A 165 -1.74 16.87 3.07
C ARG A 165 -1.33 15.40 2.98
N LYS A 166 -1.70 14.58 3.97
CA LYS A 166 -1.36 13.15 4.00
C LYS A 166 -2.40 12.35 3.22
N GLY A 167 -2.41 12.48 1.89
CA GLY A 167 -3.27 11.69 0.99
C GLY A 167 -2.82 10.23 0.87
N VAL A 168 -1.91 9.97 -0.08
CA VAL A 168 -1.27 8.66 -0.27
C VAL A 168 0.07 8.67 0.46
N THR A 169 0.15 7.92 1.56
CA THR A 169 1.31 7.92 2.46
C THR A 169 2.10 6.61 2.44
N ILE A 170 1.50 5.50 2.00
CA ILE A 170 2.19 4.21 1.98
C ILE A 170 3.23 4.23 0.83
N PRO A 171 4.53 3.98 1.10
CA PRO A 171 5.56 4.06 0.08
C PRO A 171 5.28 3.21 -1.15
N SER A 172 4.83 1.97 -0.98
CA SER A 172 4.44 1.10 -2.10
C SER A 172 3.32 1.68 -2.96
N GLN A 173 2.33 2.34 -2.35
CA GLN A 173 1.24 2.99 -3.10
C GLN A 173 1.76 4.19 -3.92
N ARG A 174 2.65 5.00 -3.35
CA ARG A 174 3.29 6.14 -4.03
C ARG A 174 4.16 5.68 -5.20
N ARG A 175 4.96 4.64 -4.98
CA ARG A 175 5.80 4.01 -5.99
C ARG A 175 5.02 3.55 -7.23
N TYR A 176 3.81 3.03 -7.04
CA TYR A 176 2.96 2.61 -8.17
C TYR A 176 2.40 3.80 -8.98
N VAL A 177 2.20 4.97 -8.36
CA VAL A 177 1.89 6.20 -9.09
C VAL A 177 3.10 6.64 -9.93
N GLU A 178 4.31 6.51 -9.41
CA GLU A 178 5.55 6.80 -10.15
C GLU A 178 5.78 5.82 -11.31
N TYR A 179 5.56 4.53 -11.10
CA TYR A 179 5.59 3.52 -12.17
C TYR A 179 4.61 3.88 -13.29
N TYR A 180 3.39 4.24 -12.91
CA TYR A 180 2.38 4.58 -13.88
C TYR A 180 2.73 5.87 -14.64
N ALA A 181 3.29 6.88 -13.96
CA ALA A 181 3.81 8.07 -14.63
C ALA A 181 4.88 7.71 -15.69
N LYS A 182 5.81 6.79 -15.36
CA LYS A 182 6.82 6.29 -16.29
C LYS A 182 6.18 5.57 -17.49
N LEU A 183 5.21 4.68 -17.27
CA LEU A 183 4.48 4.01 -18.34
C LEU A 183 3.76 5.01 -19.26
N VAL A 184 3.10 6.00 -18.68
CA VAL A 184 2.43 7.06 -19.42
C VAL A 184 3.44 7.83 -20.29
N THR A 185 4.67 8.06 -19.83
CA THR A 185 5.73 8.70 -20.64
C THR A 185 6.39 7.78 -21.68
N SER A 186 6.42 6.46 -21.44
CA SER A 186 7.01 5.46 -22.34
C SER A 186 6.00 4.82 -23.30
N ASN A 187 4.82 5.44 -23.46
CA ASN A 187 3.69 4.91 -24.27
C ASN A 187 3.32 3.47 -23.87
N PHE A 188 3.27 3.20 -22.56
CA PHE A 188 2.89 1.90 -21.98
C PHE A 188 3.76 0.73 -22.48
N ASN A 189 5.03 1.00 -22.81
CA ASN A 189 6.00 -0.06 -23.07
C ASN A 189 6.30 -0.83 -21.78
N TYR A 190 5.50 -1.86 -21.50
CA TYR A 190 5.60 -2.70 -20.33
C TYR A 190 6.09 -4.10 -20.72
N ASN A 191 7.30 -4.43 -20.30
CA ASN A 191 7.95 -5.72 -20.55
C ASN A 191 8.68 -6.17 -19.28
N PRO A 192 7.97 -6.79 -18.32
CA PRO A 192 8.55 -7.19 -17.05
C PRO A 192 9.46 -8.41 -17.23
N PRO A 193 10.77 -8.34 -16.93
CA PRO A 193 11.64 -9.51 -16.94
C PRO A 193 11.27 -10.48 -15.82
N TYR A 194 11.76 -11.71 -15.95
CA TYR A 194 11.75 -12.64 -14.83
C TYR A 194 12.92 -12.33 -13.90
N VAL A 195 12.67 -12.40 -12.59
CA VAL A 195 13.69 -12.21 -11.57
C VAL A 195 13.61 -13.31 -10.52
N ARG A 196 14.74 -13.60 -9.87
CA ARG A 196 14.80 -14.41 -8.65
C ARG A 196 15.74 -13.73 -7.66
N LEU A 197 15.38 -13.71 -6.38
CA LEU A 197 16.24 -13.14 -5.35
C LEU A 197 17.38 -14.13 -5.06
N ARG A 198 18.63 -13.69 -5.17
CA ARG A 198 19.80 -14.47 -4.73
C ARG A 198 19.99 -14.34 -3.23
N GLU A 199 19.96 -13.10 -2.74
CA GLU A 199 20.19 -12.78 -1.35
C GLU A 199 19.66 -11.39 -1.00
N ALA A 200 19.41 -11.19 0.29
CA ALA A 200 19.22 -9.87 0.87
C ALA A 200 20.25 -9.59 1.97
N ARG A 201 20.69 -8.33 2.06
CA ARG A 201 21.59 -7.83 3.11
C ARG A 201 21.00 -6.58 3.74
N MET A 202 21.14 -6.43 5.05
CA MET A 202 20.67 -5.23 5.76
C MET A 202 21.35 -5.11 7.11
N THR A 203 21.32 -3.91 7.70
CA THR A 203 21.65 -3.73 9.11
C THR A 203 20.66 -4.51 9.98
N ALA A 204 21.13 -5.14 11.06
CA ALA A 204 20.26 -5.91 11.92
C ALA A 204 19.17 -5.04 12.56
N PRO A 205 17.88 -5.43 12.50
CA PRO A 205 16.83 -4.74 13.21
C PRO A 205 17.11 -4.73 14.71
N LEU A 206 17.06 -3.55 15.33
CA LEU A 206 17.39 -3.32 16.74
C LEU A 206 16.52 -4.16 17.67
N SER A 207 15.24 -4.32 17.31
CA SER A 207 14.25 -5.06 18.09
C SER A 207 14.25 -6.58 17.85
N SER A 208 15.16 -7.12 17.03
CA SER A 208 15.18 -8.54 16.68
C SER A 208 16.20 -9.36 17.48
N VAL A 209 16.86 -8.79 18.48
CA VAL A 209 17.83 -9.56 19.30
C VAL A 209 17.14 -10.79 19.90
N ASN A 210 17.77 -11.96 19.76
CA ASN A 210 17.25 -13.27 20.12
C ASN A 210 15.99 -13.69 19.34
N SER A 211 15.87 -13.24 18.09
CA SER A 211 14.82 -13.63 17.15
C SER A 211 15.42 -14.19 15.86
N GLU A 212 14.64 -14.98 15.16
CA GLU A 212 14.93 -15.43 13.80
C GLU A 212 14.28 -14.46 12.82
N VAL A 213 14.99 -14.05 11.77
CA VAL A 213 14.40 -13.28 10.68
C VAL A 213 14.58 -13.98 9.34
N TYR A 214 13.63 -13.77 8.45
CA TYR A 214 13.66 -14.26 7.08
C TYR A 214 12.81 -13.38 6.18
N LEU A 215 13.09 -13.43 4.89
CA LEU A 215 12.42 -12.64 3.87
C LEU A 215 11.47 -13.54 3.08
N VAL A 216 10.26 -13.07 2.82
CA VAL A 216 9.24 -13.73 1.99
C VAL A 216 9.05 -12.92 0.72
N ILE A 217 9.09 -13.59 -0.42
CA ILE A 217 8.88 -13.03 -1.75
C ILE A 217 7.61 -13.64 -2.34
N SER A 218 6.61 -12.83 -2.60
CA SER A 218 5.29 -13.26 -3.10
C SER A 218 4.82 -12.34 -4.24
N SER A 219 3.69 -12.67 -4.86
CA SER A 219 3.01 -11.81 -5.84
C SER A 219 1.51 -11.77 -5.57
N HIS A 220 0.75 -10.93 -6.30
CA HIS A 220 -0.71 -10.94 -6.21
C HIS A 220 -1.31 -12.31 -6.55
N SER A 221 -0.76 -13.02 -7.54
CA SER A 221 -1.23 -14.35 -7.98
C SER A 221 -0.67 -15.51 -7.17
N ASN A 222 0.52 -15.35 -6.59
CA ASN A 222 1.16 -16.36 -5.74
C ASN A 222 1.50 -15.78 -4.36
N LYS A 223 0.49 -15.74 -3.49
CA LYS A 223 0.63 -15.27 -2.11
C LYS A 223 1.57 -16.13 -1.26
N LYS A 224 1.73 -17.42 -1.59
CA LYS A 224 2.63 -18.32 -0.85
C LYS A 224 4.10 -18.01 -1.13
N GLY A 225 4.42 -17.70 -2.39
CA GLY A 225 5.74 -17.23 -2.75
C GLY A 225 6.87 -18.23 -2.45
N TYR A 226 8.05 -17.69 -2.14
CA TYR A 226 9.18 -18.42 -1.58
C TYR A 226 9.88 -17.59 -0.49
N SER A 227 10.74 -18.22 0.31
CA SER A 227 11.42 -17.57 1.43
C SER A 227 12.93 -17.72 1.35
N SER A 228 13.65 -16.75 1.91
CA SER A 228 15.08 -16.88 2.20
C SER A 228 15.32 -17.93 3.29
N GLN A 229 16.59 -18.27 3.50
CA GLN A 229 17.02 -18.93 4.72
C GLN A 229 16.73 -18.03 5.93
N GLN A 230 16.47 -18.68 7.07
CA GLN A 230 16.32 -18.00 8.36
C GLN A 230 17.69 -17.60 8.91
N CYS A 231 17.72 -16.48 9.63
CA CYS A 231 18.92 -15.94 10.23
C CYS A 231 18.65 -15.55 11.69
N ASP A 232 19.37 -16.18 12.61
CA ASP A 232 19.45 -15.73 14.00
C ASP A 232 20.05 -14.32 14.09
N VAL A 233 19.35 -13.43 14.79
CA VAL A 233 19.84 -12.11 15.16
C VAL A 233 20.33 -12.15 16.60
N ARG A 234 21.65 -12.16 16.77
CA ARG A 234 22.31 -12.22 18.09
C ARG A 234 22.90 -10.86 18.45
N LYS A 235 23.11 -10.62 19.75
CA LYS A 235 23.77 -9.39 20.24
C LYS A 235 25.15 -9.23 19.56
N GLY A 236 25.43 -8.03 19.07
CA GLY A 236 26.68 -7.71 18.36
C GLY A 236 26.70 -8.08 16.87
N LYS A 237 25.64 -8.69 16.33
CA LYS A 237 25.51 -8.90 14.89
C LYS A 237 24.98 -7.64 14.24
N GLU A 238 25.85 -6.92 13.54
CA GLU A 238 25.51 -5.64 12.90
C GLU A 238 24.81 -5.83 11.55
N THR A 239 25.17 -6.87 10.79
CA THR A 239 24.61 -7.14 9.46
C THR A 239 23.92 -8.50 9.42
N ILE A 240 22.78 -8.53 8.74
CA ILE A 240 22.00 -9.72 8.45
C ILE A 240 22.20 -10.11 6.99
N TYR A 241 22.40 -11.40 6.77
CA TYR A 241 22.57 -12.01 5.46
C TYR A 241 21.51 -13.09 5.29
N LEU A 242 20.66 -12.94 4.27
CA LEU A 242 19.52 -13.81 3.97
C LEU A 242 19.66 -14.40 2.57
N PRO A 243 20.43 -15.48 2.39
CA PRO A 243 20.55 -16.14 1.10
C PRO A 243 19.27 -16.90 0.76
N VAL A 244 18.95 -16.99 -0.52
CA VAL A 244 17.87 -17.82 -1.04
C VAL A 244 18.50 -18.97 -1.81
N LYS A 245 18.07 -20.21 -1.54
CA LYS A 245 18.58 -21.37 -2.28
C LYS A 245 17.98 -21.37 -3.70
N ASP A 246 18.79 -21.67 -4.70
CA ASP A 246 18.34 -21.74 -6.10
C ASP A 246 17.14 -22.70 -6.28
N GLU A 247 17.10 -23.80 -5.53
CA GLU A 247 16.00 -24.79 -5.55
C GLU A 247 14.63 -24.21 -5.17
N VAL A 248 14.61 -23.13 -4.37
CA VAL A 248 13.36 -22.47 -3.93
C VAL A 248 13.11 -21.14 -4.62
N ALA A 249 14.16 -20.50 -5.14
CA ALA A 249 14.14 -19.18 -5.78
C ALA A 249 13.50 -19.23 -7.18
N ARG A 250 12.21 -19.55 -7.25
CA ARG A 250 11.49 -19.65 -8.52
C ARG A 250 11.44 -18.28 -9.22
N PRO A 251 11.69 -18.22 -10.54
CA PRO A 251 11.55 -16.99 -11.30
C PRO A 251 10.13 -16.40 -11.19
N ILE A 252 10.05 -15.10 -10.94
CA ILE A 252 8.81 -14.32 -10.83
C ILE A 252 8.87 -13.09 -11.72
N SER A 253 7.73 -12.64 -12.23
CA SER A 253 7.63 -11.46 -13.11
C SER A 253 6.39 -10.64 -12.76
N GLY A 254 6.44 -9.33 -13.00
CA GLY A 254 5.37 -8.39 -12.70
C GLY A 254 5.44 -7.83 -11.29
N ASP A 255 4.30 -7.75 -10.60
CA ASP A 255 4.20 -7.20 -9.26
C ASP A 255 4.65 -8.20 -8.19
N ILE A 256 5.66 -7.81 -7.42
CA ILE A 256 6.27 -8.63 -6.38
C ILE A 256 6.22 -7.92 -5.03
N LYS A 257 5.94 -8.69 -3.98
CA LYS A 257 5.94 -8.22 -2.60
C LYS A 257 7.07 -8.88 -1.83
N ILE A 258 7.81 -8.05 -1.13
CA ILE A 258 8.89 -8.44 -0.22
C ILE A 258 8.43 -8.17 1.20
N GLU A 259 8.55 -9.14 2.09
CA GLU A 259 8.21 -8.98 3.51
C GLU A 259 9.34 -9.52 4.39
N LEU A 260 9.83 -8.69 5.32
CA LEU A 260 10.71 -9.17 6.37
C LEU A 260 9.87 -9.63 7.56
N LYS A 261 9.96 -10.92 7.88
CA LYS A 261 9.30 -11.53 9.03
C LYS A 261 10.31 -11.79 10.14
N ARG A 262 9.84 -11.64 11.38
CA ARG A 262 10.56 -11.96 12.60
C ARG A 262 9.77 -13.01 13.37
N THR A 263 10.46 -14.06 13.82
CA THR A 263 9.93 -15.04 14.78
C THR A 263 10.63 -14.83 16.11
N ASN A 264 9.87 -14.46 17.14
CA ASN A 264 10.44 -14.24 18.48
C ASN A 264 10.61 -15.55 19.26
N PHE A 265 11.20 -15.47 20.46
CA PHE A 265 11.44 -16.62 21.33
C PHE A 265 10.17 -17.39 21.76
N VAL A 266 9.00 -16.73 21.74
CA VAL A 266 7.69 -17.34 22.02
C VAL A 266 7.07 -17.94 20.74
N ARG A 267 7.83 -18.02 19.64
CA ARG A 267 7.41 -18.51 18.33
C ARG A 267 6.25 -17.73 17.70
N ARG A 268 6.00 -16.50 18.15
CA ARG A 268 5.09 -15.58 17.47
C ARG A 268 5.85 -14.96 16.29
N THR A 269 5.25 -15.04 15.11
CA THR A 269 5.78 -14.41 13.90
C THR A 269 5.07 -13.07 13.67
N ASP A 270 5.85 -12.01 13.46
CA ASP A 270 5.34 -10.71 13.08
C ASP A 270 6.08 -10.14 11.86
N LYS A 271 5.42 -9.21 11.17
CA LYS A 271 5.98 -8.51 10.00
C LYS A 271 6.62 -7.20 10.45
N LEU A 272 7.92 -7.05 10.20
CA LEU A 272 8.68 -5.83 10.47
C LEU A 272 8.40 -4.76 9.40
N PHE A 273 8.51 -5.14 8.12
CA PHE A 273 8.16 -4.27 7.01
C PHE A 273 7.77 -5.06 5.77
N SER A 274 7.21 -4.35 4.78
CA SER A 274 7.02 -4.86 3.44
C SER A 274 7.36 -3.83 2.36
N ALA A 275 7.54 -4.27 1.13
CA ALA A 275 7.58 -3.39 -0.04
C ALA A 275 7.01 -4.10 -1.26
N TRP A 276 6.22 -3.40 -2.05
CA TRP A 276 5.83 -3.82 -3.39
C TRP A 276 6.72 -3.17 -4.44
N LEU A 277 7.21 -4.01 -5.34
CA LEU A 277 8.05 -3.65 -6.47
C LEU A 277 7.42 -4.23 -7.74
N ASN A 278 7.81 -3.72 -8.91
CA ASN A 278 7.44 -4.34 -10.18
C ASN A 278 8.70 -4.65 -10.98
N THR A 279 8.82 -5.88 -11.50
CA THR A 279 10.07 -6.35 -12.11
C THR A 279 10.49 -5.54 -13.33
N HIS A 280 9.53 -4.92 -14.04
CA HIS A 280 9.83 -4.02 -15.17
C HIS A 280 10.72 -2.84 -14.78
N PHE A 281 10.65 -2.37 -13.52
CA PHE A 281 11.41 -1.22 -13.04
C PHE A 281 12.61 -1.59 -12.15
N ILE A 282 12.93 -2.88 -12.05
CA ILE A 282 14.19 -3.35 -11.44
C ILE A 282 15.35 -3.10 -12.41
N PHE A 283 15.12 -3.35 -13.71
CA PHE A 283 16.17 -3.26 -14.71
C PHE A 283 15.57 -3.01 -16.10
N GLU A 284 16.13 -2.02 -16.81
CA GLU A 284 15.97 -1.85 -18.25
C GLU A 284 17.36 -2.09 -18.86
N GLU A 285 17.45 -2.80 -19.98
CA GLU A 285 18.73 -3.24 -20.57
C GLU A 285 19.75 -2.08 -20.64
N GLY A 286 20.88 -2.22 -19.92
CA GLY A 286 21.93 -1.19 -19.83
C GLY A 286 21.65 -0.01 -18.90
N LYS A 287 20.51 0.03 -18.19
CA LYS A 287 20.14 1.09 -17.24
C LYS A 287 19.64 0.49 -15.93
N LYS A 288 20.39 0.75 -14.85
CA LYS A 288 19.91 0.49 -13.49
C LYS A 288 18.67 1.36 -13.23
N LEU A 289 17.51 0.74 -13.21
CA LEU A 289 16.28 1.40 -12.82
C LEU A 289 16.14 1.33 -11.31
N THR A 290 15.66 2.41 -10.75
CA THR A 290 15.71 2.62 -9.31
C THR A 290 14.47 2.12 -8.60
N ASN A 291 13.53 1.52 -9.31
CA ASN A 291 12.22 1.14 -8.75
C ASN A 291 11.49 2.29 -8.04
N GLY A 292 11.71 3.54 -8.48
CA GLY A 292 11.15 4.73 -7.84
C GLY A 292 12.07 5.40 -6.81
N CYS A 293 13.26 4.87 -6.52
CA CYS A 293 14.26 5.60 -5.73
C CYS A 293 14.91 6.67 -6.62
N GLU A 294 14.63 7.96 -6.48
CA GLU A 294 15.48 8.95 -7.17
C GLU A 294 16.94 8.80 -6.65
N ILE A 295 17.90 8.57 -7.55
CA ILE A 295 19.31 8.64 -7.20
C ILE A 295 19.63 10.12 -7.05
N THR A 296 19.87 10.58 -5.83
CA THR A 296 20.35 11.94 -5.59
C THR A 296 21.72 12.12 -6.25
N ALA A 297 21.98 13.29 -6.83
CA ALA A 297 23.20 13.58 -7.59
C ALA A 297 24.53 13.30 -6.83
N SER A 298 24.48 13.12 -5.51
CA SER A 298 25.60 12.69 -4.66
C SER A 298 26.15 11.28 -4.99
N ASP A 299 25.34 10.41 -5.58
CA ASP A 299 25.71 9.00 -5.80
C ASP A 299 26.32 8.77 -7.20
N GLN A 300 26.39 9.81 -8.04
CA GLN A 300 26.93 9.74 -9.40
C GLN A 300 28.46 9.72 -9.45
N ASN A 301 29.14 9.95 -8.33
CA ASN A 301 30.60 10.09 -8.31
C ASN A 301 31.37 8.77 -8.43
N ASN A 302 30.72 7.64 -8.70
CA ASN A 302 31.45 6.37 -8.85
C ASN A 302 31.29 5.63 -10.18
N HIS A 303 30.39 6.00 -11.10
CA HIS A 303 30.30 5.37 -12.43
C HIS A 303 30.10 6.41 -13.54
N ASN A 304 31.22 7.00 -14.00
CA ASN A 304 31.26 7.73 -15.26
C ASN A 304 31.28 6.73 -16.42
N THR A 305 30.23 6.76 -17.25
CA THR A 305 30.25 7.14 -18.69
C THR A 305 28.90 6.79 -19.32
N CYS A 306 28.09 7.76 -19.74
CA CYS A 306 27.49 7.79 -21.10
C CYS A 306 26.60 9.04 -21.30
N THR A 307 27.18 9.98 -22.03
CA THR A 307 26.62 10.88 -23.06
C THR A 307 25.14 11.27 -23.02
N THR A 308 24.91 12.55 -22.73
CA THR A 308 23.70 13.31 -23.03
C THR A 308 23.44 13.33 -24.54
N GLN A 309 22.31 12.78 -25.01
CA GLN A 309 21.78 13.10 -26.33
C GLN A 309 20.37 13.69 -26.21
N ASN A 310 20.26 14.90 -26.77
CA ASN A 310 19.06 15.69 -26.98
C ASN A 310 17.97 14.87 -27.71
N ILE A 311 16.84 14.63 -27.06
CA ILE A 311 15.63 14.16 -27.73
C ILE A 311 14.84 15.38 -28.20
N ARG A 312 15.04 15.76 -29.47
CA ARG A 312 14.09 16.57 -30.23
C ARG A 312 12.82 15.76 -30.46
N GLN A 313 11.70 16.35 -30.10
CA GLN A 313 10.35 15.82 -30.30
C GLN A 313 10.10 15.47 -31.78
N ARG A 314 9.70 14.23 -32.04
CA ARG A 314 8.90 13.85 -33.20
C ARG A 314 7.63 13.20 -32.69
N SER A 315 6.59 14.01 -32.57
CA SER A 315 5.23 13.57 -32.38
C SER A 315 4.71 12.94 -33.66
N ASN A 316 4.21 11.71 -33.59
CA ASN A 316 3.06 11.28 -34.39
C ASN A 316 2.34 10.08 -33.74
N SER A 317 1.02 10.19 -33.73
CA SER A 317 0.02 9.16 -33.41
C SER A 317 -0.24 8.77 -31.94
N PHE A 318 -0.87 9.69 -31.20
CA PHE A 318 -2.09 9.41 -30.42
C PHE A 318 -2.90 10.71 -30.37
N ARG A 319 -3.90 10.86 -31.24
CA ARG A 319 -4.88 11.94 -31.13
C ARG A 319 -5.91 11.54 -30.07
N VAL A 320 -5.59 11.77 -28.80
CA VAL A 320 -6.65 12.21 -27.88
C VAL A 320 -6.82 13.69 -28.17
N ALA A 321 -8.04 14.08 -28.55
CA ALA A 321 -8.35 15.46 -28.90
C ALA A 321 -7.88 16.39 -27.76
N LYS A 322 -6.88 17.24 -28.06
CA LYS A 322 -6.68 18.49 -27.32
C LYS A 322 -7.86 19.41 -27.64
N HIS A 323 -9.05 19.09 -27.14
CA HIS A 323 -10.19 20.00 -27.16
C HIS A 323 -10.96 19.84 -25.84
N ASP A 324 -10.91 20.92 -25.05
CA ASP A 324 -11.89 21.30 -24.03
C ASP A 324 -12.09 20.39 -22.80
N CYS A 325 -11.03 19.91 -22.16
CA CYS A 325 -11.19 19.31 -20.82
C CYS A 325 -11.13 20.35 -19.67
N PHE A 326 -10.45 21.51 -19.81
CA PHE A 326 -10.36 22.46 -18.70
C PHE A 326 -10.18 23.91 -19.14
N ARG A 327 -11.27 24.70 -19.12
CA ARG A 327 -11.22 26.17 -19.08
C ARG A 327 -11.38 26.61 -17.62
N HIS A 328 -10.27 26.84 -16.92
CA HIS A 328 -10.31 27.53 -15.64
C HIS A 328 -10.66 29.01 -15.90
N LYS A 329 -11.89 29.43 -15.61
CA LYS A 329 -12.19 30.87 -15.49
C LYS A 329 -11.47 31.40 -14.25
N ARG A 330 -10.33 32.06 -14.44
CA ARG A 330 -9.82 33.03 -13.46
C ARG A 330 -10.86 34.16 -13.38
N ARG A 331 -11.55 34.30 -12.24
CA ARG A 331 -12.17 35.56 -11.85
C ARG A 331 -11.11 36.37 -11.12
N GLU A 332 -10.50 37.31 -11.83
CA GLU A 332 -9.77 38.40 -11.21
C GLU A 332 -10.78 39.40 -10.62
N SER A 333 -10.51 39.83 -9.39
CA SER A 333 -11.23 40.89 -8.69
C SER A 333 -11.05 42.19 -9.45
N ALA A 334 -12.11 42.68 -10.09
CA ALA A 334 -12.17 44.04 -10.62
C ALA A 334 -12.88 44.96 -9.62
N GLU A 335 -12.21 46.08 -9.37
CA GLU A 335 -12.55 47.19 -8.52
C GLU A 335 -13.97 47.73 -8.73
N ALA A 336 -14.63 48.11 -7.63
CA ALA A 336 -15.69 49.10 -7.64
C ALA A 336 -15.40 50.13 -6.55
N ARG A 337 -14.65 51.18 -6.90
CA ARG A 337 -14.64 52.45 -6.15
C ARG A 337 -15.88 53.24 -6.58
N VAL A 338 -16.79 53.46 -5.63
CA VAL A 338 -17.79 54.53 -5.72
C VAL A 338 -17.68 55.32 -4.41
N LEU A 339 -17.19 56.56 -4.50
CA LEU A 339 -17.43 57.59 -3.49
C LEU A 339 -18.83 58.17 -3.74
N PRO A 340 -19.49 58.70 -2.70
CA PRO A 340 -19.46 60.15 -2.62
C PRO A 340 -19.19 60.72 -1.22
N ALA A 341 -18.80 61.99 -1.29
CA ALA A 341 -18.37 62.91 -0.25
C ALA A 341 -19.42 63.26 0.81
N GLY A 342 -18.94 63.72 1.98
CA GLY A 342 -19.49 64.90 2.62
C GLY A 342 -19.67 64.85 4.14
N LEU A 343 -18.83 65.67 4.82
CA LEU A 343 -19.10 66.38 6.10
C LEU A 343 -19.14 65.51 7.38
N GLY A 344 -18.52 65.82 8.51
CA GLY A 344 -17.79 66.98 9.01
C GLY A 344 -17.72 66.86 10.54
N GLY A 345 -16.60 67.28 11.16
CA GLY A 345 -16.41 67.44 12.62
C GLY A 345 -16.30 66.14 13.43
N GLU A 346 -15.70 66.07 14.60
CA GLU A 346 -14.87 66.98 15.39
C GLU A 346 -14.07 66.09 16.37
N ARG A 347 -13.15 66.71 17.10
CA ARG A 347 -12.17 66.11 18.02
C ARG A 347 -12.81 65.32 19.18
N GLN A 348 -12.11 64.30 19.70
CA GLN A 348 -11.54 64.32 21.07
C GLN A 348 -10.77 63.05 21.43
N ASP A 349 -9.62 63.29 22.08
CA ASP A 349 -8.83 62.36 22.88
C ASP A 349 -9.64 61.67 23.98
N SER A 350 -9.33 60.41 24.27
CA SER A 350 -9.10 60.00 25.66
C SER A 350 -8.33 58.70 25.78
N ARG A 351 -7.17 58.79 26.44
CA ARG A 351 -6.44 57.71 27.11
C ARG A 351 -7.23 57.18 28.30
N LYS A 352 -7.14 55.87 28.57
CA LYS A 352 -7.16 55.19 29.88
C LYS A 352 -6.85 53.70 29.59
N SER A 353 -5.66 53.16 29.85
CA SER A 353 -5.08 52.75 31.14
C SER A 353 -6.04 51.96 32.02
N GLU A 354 -5.81 50.64 32.13
CA GLU A 354 -5.95 49.94 33.41
C GLU A 354 -5.07 48.68 33.46
N ARG A 355 -4.30 48.60 34.55
CA ARG A 355 -3.45 47.51 35.03
C ARG A 355 -4.22 46.73 36.09
N HIS A 356 -3.62 45.61 36.50
CA HIS A 356 -3.91 44.73 37.65
C HIS A 356 -4.90 43.59 37.32
N SER A 357 -4.68 42.33 37.68
CA SER A 357 -3.90 41.78 38.82
C SER A 357 -3.35 40.39 38.51
N ARG A 358 -2.19 40.10 39.11
CA ARG A 358 -1.67 38.75 39.35
C ARG A 358 -2.47 38.10 40.47
N GLU A 359 -2.72 36.79 40.39
CA GLU A 359 -2.87 35.97 41.59
C GLU A 359 -2.35 34.55 41.38
N ARG A 360 -1.83 34.01 42.48
CA ARG A 360 -0.92 32.89 42.67
C ARG A 360 -1.68 31.86 43.52
N ALA A 361 -1.61 30.57 43.19
CA ALA A 361 -1.97 29.48 44.09
C ALA A 361 -1.06 28.30 43.72
N GLU A 362 0.05 28.05 44.41
CA GLU A 362 0.23 27.45 45.75
C GLU A 362 -0.37 26.04 45.93
N SER A 363 0.57 25.10 45.95
CA SER A 363 0.54 23.73 46.42
C SER A 363 0.16 23.58 47.90
N LYS A 364 -0.66 22.59 48.24
CA LYS A 364 -0.67 21.97 49.57
C LYS A 364 -0.86 20.46 49.49
N SER A 365 -0.13 19.80 50.36
CA SER A 365 0.11 18.37 50.52
C SER A 365 -0.51 17.84 51.83
N LEU A 366 -0.71 16.52 51.89
CA LEU A 366 -0.81 15.62 53.08
C LEU A 366 -2.16 15.60 53.87
N PRO A 367 -2.52 14.51 54.60
CA PRO A 367 -1.61 13.56 55.25
C PRO A 367 -1.91 12.04 55.22
N THR A 368 -0.83 11.31 55.48
CA THR A 368 -0.69 9.93 55.96
C THR A 368 -1.13 9.76 57.42
N GLY A 369 -1.66 8.58 57.75
CA GLY A 369 -1.84 8.09 59.13
C GLY A 369 -1.76 6.57 59.20
N HIS A 370 -0.67 6.07 59.78
CA HIS A 370 -0.39 4.67 60.17
C HIS A 370 -1.13 4.29 61.46
N LEU A 371 -1.32 2.98 61.69
CA LEU A 371 -0.86 2.18 62.86
C LEU A 371 -1.59 0.81 62.88
N THR A 372 -0.89 -0.31 62.62
CA THR A 372 -0.47 -1.39 63.57
C THR A 372 -1.61 -2.32 64.04
N ASN A 373 -1.47 -3.61 64.37
CA ASN A 373 -0.50 -4.72 64.23
C ASN A 373 -1.25 -5.98 64.76
N LEU A 374 -0.64 -7.17 64.60
CA LEU A 374 -0.77 -8.43 65.39
C LEU A 374 -1.21 -9.62 64.51
N SER A 375 -0.27 -10.44 64.00
CA SER A 375 0.47 -11.56 64.64
C SER A 375 -0.23 -12.91 64.35
N GLN A 376 0.36 -13.77 63.49
CA GLN A 376 1.29 -14.87 63.84
C GLN A 376 0.50 -16.14 64.19
N GLU A 377 0.59 -17.23 63.42
CA GLU A 377 1.41 -18.46 63.63
C GLU A 377 0.86 -19.51 62.61
N ASP A 378 1.44 -20.64 62.21
CA ASP A 378 2.79 -21.23 62.15
C ASP A 378 2.68 -22.47 61.20
N TRP A 379 3.80 -22.77 60.52
CA TRP A 379 4.39 -24.03 59.95
C TRP A 379 3.65 -25.42 60.09
N PRO A 380 4.04 -26.57 59.47
CA PRO A 380 4.61 -26.97 58.14
C PRO A 380 4.14 -28.36 57.57
N PRO A 381 4.81 -28.96 56.54
CA PRO A 381 4.49 -30.28 55.95
C PRO A 381 5.38 -31.42 56.47
N PRO A 382 5.17 -32.68 56.00
CA PRO A 382 6.23 -33.41 55.25
C PRO A 382 5.61 -34.33 54.15
N GLY A 383 6.27 -34.88 53.12
CA GLY A 383 7.65 -35.33 52.91
C GLY A 383 7.65 -36.85 52.64
N GLY A 384 8.31 -37.35 51.57
CA GLY A 384 8.59 -38.79 51.42
C GLY A 384 8.83 -39.32 50.00
N ASP A 385 10.12 -39.55 49.69
CA ASP A 385 10.70 -40.27 48.54
C ASP A 385 10.16 -41.69 48.29
N LEU A 386 10.40 -42.23 47.07
CA LEU A 386 11.15 -43.49 46.82
C LEU A 386 11.14 -43.87 45.31
N SER A 387 12.33 -44.19 44.79
CA SER A 387 12.60 -45.03 43.60
C SER A 387 13.38 -46.28 44.08
N PRO A 388 13.88 -47.24 43.26
CA PRO A 388 13.62 -47.67 41.87
C PRO A 388 13.39 -49.22 41.75
N PHE A 389 12.97 -49.80 40.61
CA PHE A 389 13.33 -51.20 40.20
C PHE A 389 12.96 -51.55 38.72
N SER A 390 14.00 -51.82 37.93
CA SER A 390 14.27 -52.86 36.91
C SER A 390 13.17 -53.67 36.15
N ARG A 391 13.16 -53.52 34.80
CA ARG A 391 13.21 -54.51 33.65
C ARG A 391 12.29 -55.78 33.62
N PRO A 392 12.05 -56.51 32.47
CA PRO A 392 12.67 -56.45 31.12
C PRO A 392 11.75 -56.61 29.86
N ARG A 393 12.37 -56.30 28.68
CA ARG A 393 12.28 -56.91 27.32
C ARG A 393 10.91 -57.21 26.66
N HIS A 394 10.72 -56.70 25.44
CA HIS A 394 10.44 -57.55 24.28
C HIS A 394 10.98 -56.96 22.96
N HIS A 395 11.58 -57.84 22.17
CA HIS A 395 12.14 -57.62 20.84
C HIS A 395 11.05 -57.35 19.80
N ASN A 396 11.34 -56.48 18.82
CA ASN A 396 11.04 -56.84 17.43
C ASN A 396 12.03 -56.22 16.44
N ARG A 397 12.91 -57.09 15.93
CA ARG A 397 13.76 -56.89 14.74
C ARG A 397 12.88 -57.17 13.52
N HIS A 398 12.65 -56.19 12.66
CA HIS A 398 12.31 -56.48 11.27
C HIS A 398 13.51 -56.23 10.36
N ARG A 399 14.07 -57.35 9.89
CA ARG A 399 15.06 -57.47 8.81
C ARG A 399 14.53 -56.78 7.55
N ARG A 400 15.28 -55.81 7.02
CA ARG A 400 15.22 -55.43 5.60
C ARG A 400 15.70 -56.61 4.77
N ARG A 401 14.82 -57.16 3.92
CA ARG A 401 15.18 -58.08 2.83
C ARG A 401 15.60 -57.24 1.63
N HIS A 402 16.77 -57.55 1.10
CA HIS A 402 17.18 -57.16 -0.25
C HIS A 402 16.24 -57.83 -1.25
N HIS A 403 15.59 -57.03 -2.09
CA HIS A 403 15.10 -57.47 -3.38
C HIS A 403 15.62 -56.51 -4.44
N THR A 404 16.61 -56.98 -5.17
CA THR A 404 17.04 -56.51 -6.49
C THR A 404 15.87 -56.73 -7.45
N GLN A 405 15.31 -55.66 -8.00
CA GLN A 405 14.56 -55.71 -9.25
C GLN A 405 15.06 -54.58 -10.14
N HIS A 406 15.59 -54.98 -11.28
CA HIS A 406 15.97 -54.13 -12.40
C HIS A 406 14.73 -53.42 -12.96
N LEU A 407 14.83 -52.10 -13.12
CA LEU A 407 13.98 -51.30 -14.00
C LEU A 407 14.87 -50.31 -14.78
N PRO A 408 14.44 -49.90 -15.99
CA PRO A 408 15.33 -49.62 -17.10
C PRO A 408 15.98 -48.24 -17.05
N VAL A 409 17.20 -48.19 -17.58
CA VAL A 409 17.90 -46.97 -17.96
C VAL A 409 17.10 -46.28 -19.07
N CYS A 410 16.48 -45.15 -18.75
CA CYS A 410 15.99 -44.19 -19.74
C CYS A 410 16.80 -42.90 -19.58
N GLY A 411 17.39 -42.49 -20.71
CA GLY A 411 18.41 -41.46 -20.83
C GLY A 411 18.00 -40.10 -20.29
N GLY A 412 19.02 -39.37 -19.86
CA GLY A 412 18.91 -38.03 -19.33
C GLY A 412 18.23 -37.05 -20.28
N SER A 413 17.37 -36.24 -19.69
CA SER A 413 17.07 -34.87 -20.11
C SER A 413 17.42 -33.94 -18.94
N GLY A 414 18.63 -34.11 -18.42
CA GLY A 414 19.27 -33.06 -17.63
C GLY A 414 20.05 -32.22 -18.62
N ASP A 415 19.39 -31.23 -19.24
CA ASP A 415 20.01 -30.14 -20.02
C ASP A 415 18.89 -29.18 -20.49
N SER A 416 18.42 -28.33 -19.57
CA SER A 416 17.56 -27.17 -19.92
C SER A 416 17.66 -26.05 -18.89
N TRP A 417 18.01 -26.36 -17.64
CA TRP A 417 18.15 -25.34 -16.57
C TRP A 417 19.57 -24.75 -16.47
N GLU A 418 20.61 -25.47 -16.90
CA GLU A 418 21.99 -24.97 -16.83
C GLU A 418 22.32 -23.99 -17.97
N GLU A 419 21.76 -24.18 -19.17
CA GLU A 419 21.90 -23.24 -20.28
C GLU A 419 21.17 -21.90 -20.04
N ALA A 420 20.11 -21.89 -19.22
CA ALA A 420 19.38 -20.66 -18.86
C ALA A 420 20.23 -19.67 -18.02
N ARG A 421 21.29 -20.15 -17.35
CA ARG A 421 22.19 -19.30 -16.55
C ARG A 421 23.12 -18.43 -17.40
N ALA A 422 23.32 -18.74 -18.68
CA ALA A 422 24.22 -17.98 -19.57
C ALA A 422 23.68 -16.60 -19.98
N GLY A 423 22.45 -16.23 -19.57
CA GLY A 423 21.82 -14.94 -19.83
C GLY A 423 21.30 -14.22 -18.59
N GLU A 424 21.63 -14.66 -17.38
CA GLU A 424 21.21 -13.98 -16.16
C GLU A 424 22.15 -12.81 -15.82
N GLN A 425 21.56 -11.63 -15.59
CA GLN A 425 22.29 -10.46 -15.09
C GLN A 425 21.99 -10.24 -13.61
N GLU A 426 23.05 -10.00 -12.83
CA GLU A 426 22.90 -9.61 -11.44
C GLU A 426 22.59 -8.11 -11.31
N VAL A 427 21.57 -7.78 -10.52
CA VAL A 427 21.11 -6.41 -10.29
C VAL A 427 20.87 -6.18 -8.80
N LEU A 428 21.53 -5.16 -8.25
CA LEU A 428 21.35 -4.71 -6.87
C LEU A 428 20.27 -3.61 -6.78
N VAL A 429 19.19 -3.87 -6.05
CA VAL A 429 18.20 -2.86 -5.65
C VAL A 429 18.41 -2.51 -4.18
N VAL A 430 18.51 -1.23 -3.86
CA VAL A 430 18.61 -0.73 -2.48
C VAL A 430 17.34 0.02 -2.14
N LEU A 431 16.68 -0.35 -1.03
CA LEU A 431 15.53 0.37 -0.49
C LEU A 431 15.87 0.94 0.88
N LYS A 432 15.68 2.24 1.03
CA LYS A 432 15.83 2.95 2.31
C LYS A 432 14.60 2.77 3.19
N LYS A 433 14.75 3.02 4.49
CA LYS A 433 13.68 2.87 5.50
C LYS A 433 12.36 3.58 5.13
N ASP A 434 12.44 4.79 4.61
CA ASP A 434 11.29 5.62 4.18
C ASP A 434 10.57 5.05 2.95
N GLN A 435 11.18 4.11 2.25
CA GLN A 435 10.64 3.43 1.08
C GLN A 435 9.97 2.08 1.43
N LEU A 436 10.02 1.69 2.70
CA LEU A 436 9.46 0.43 3.19
C LEU A 436 8.14 0.70 3.92
N ASP A 437 7.11 -0.07 3.59
CA ASP A 437 5.82 -0.01 4.26
C ASP A 437 5.98 -0.47 5.72
N LYS A 438 5.25 0.15 6.64
CA LYS A 438 5.36 -0.02 8.11
C LYS A 438 6.67 0.52 8.69
N ALA A 439 7.83 0.23 8.10
CA ALA A 439 9.12 0.77 8.53
C ALA A 439 9.22 2.30 8.40
N SER A 440 8.61 2.88 7.37
CA SER A 440 8.46 4.35 7.20
C SER A 440 7.68 5.04 8.32
N LYS A 441 6.93 4.29 9.14
CA LYS A 441 6.22 4.81 10.32
C LYS A 441 7.07 4.75 11.61
N ASP A 442 8.22 4.08 11.60
CA ASP A 442 9.14 4.01 12.75
C ASP A 442 10.04 5.25 12.80
N THR A 443 9.42 6.41 13.01
CA THR A 443 10.08 7.74 13.04
C THR A 443 10.98 7.95 14.25
N HIS A 444 10.80 7.16 15.30
CA HIS A 444 11.64 7.19 16.51
C HIS A 444 12.71 6.10 16.52
N HIS A 445 12.88 5.37 15.40
CA HIS A 445 13.94 4.36 15.22
C HIS A 445 13.98 3.30 16.33
N LYS A 446 12.81 2.89 16.83
CA LYS A 446 12.67 1.89 17.89
C LYS A 446 12.89 0.48 17.35
N LEU A 447 12.47 0.21 16.11
CA LEU A 447 12.52 -1.13 15.52
C LEU A 447 13.72 -1.28 14.57
N LEU A 448 13.98 -0.25 13.78
CA LEU A 448 15.02 -0.21 12.74
C LEU A 448 15.88 1.04 12.92
N PRO A 449 17.20 0.97 12.67
CA PRO A 449 18.09 2.13 12.66
C PRO A 449 17.59 3.27 11.76
N GLU A 450 18.09 4.49 11.98
CA GLU A 450 17.77 5.66 11.16
C GLU A 450 18.24 5.52 9.71
N ASP A 451 19.47 5.06 9.55
CA ASP A 451 20.13 4.78 8.27
C ASP A 451 19.79 3.40 7.69
N PHE A 452 18.73 2.75 8.20
CA PHE A 452 18.37 1.41 7.76
C PHE A 452 18.11 1.37 6.24
N GLN A 453 18.77 0.43 5.59
CA GLN A 453 18.53 0.06 4.19
C GLN A 453 18.58 -1.44 4.01
N ILE A 454 17.86 -1.92 3.01
CA ILE A 454 17.94 -3.30 2.53
C ILE A 454 18.50 -3.33 1.11
N GLU A 455 19.53 -4.15 0.94
CA GLU A 455 20.12 -4.52 -0.33
C GLU A 455 19.51 -5.83 -0.81
N LEU A 456 18.97 -5.83 -2.03
CA LEU A 456 18.34 -6.97 -2.67
C LEU A 456 19.09 -7.29 -3.95
N TRP A 457 19.73 -8.46 -3.98
CA TRP A 457 20.50 -8.93 -5.12
C TRP A 457 19.63 -9.87 -5.96
N TRP A 458 19.21 -9.38 -7.12
CA TRP A 458 18.35 -10.09 -8.05
C TRP A 458 19.16 -10.68 -9.19
N MET A 459 18.84 -11.91 -9.58
CA MET A 459 19.20 -12.44 -10.89
C MET A 459 18.04 -12.14 -11.84
N VAL A 460 18.34 -11.50 -12.96
CA VAL A 460 17.37 -11.03 -13.96
C VAL A 460 17.56 -11.80 -15.25
N THR A 461 16.47 -12.34 -15.80
CA THR A 461 16.44 -13.07 -17.07
C THR A 461 15.43 -12.42 -18.00
N TYR A 462 15.88 -12.01 -19.19
CA TYR A 462 14.99 -11.59 -20.26
C TYR A 462 14.60 -12.78 -21.12
N VAL A 463 13.29 -12.90 -21.38
CA VAL A 463 12.83 -13.79 -22.44
C VAL A 463 13.00 -13.02 -23.75
N ASN A 464 13.94 -13.45 -24.59
CA ASN A 464 14.04 -12.94 -25.95
C ASN A 464 12.72 -13.21 -26.67
N LYS A 465 11.95 -12.15 -26.98
CA LYS A 465 10.74 -12.22 -27.81
C LYS A 465 11.10 -12.42 -29.30
N GLY A 466 11.99 -13.36 -29.59
CA GLY A 466 12.47 -13.67 -30.93
C GLY A 466 12.79 -15.14 -31.07
N GLY A 467 11.83 -15.92 -31.60
CA GLY A 467 12.07 -17.29 -32.04
C GLY A 467 10.87 -18.23 -31.90
N SER A 468 10.16 -18.45 -33.01
CA SER A 468 9.22 -19.55 -33.33
C SER A 468 7.93 -19.73 -32.51
N ASN A 469 6.81 -19.54 -33.22
CA ASN A 469 5.56 -20.28 -33.05
C ASN A 469 5.83 -21.79 -32.99
N VAL A 470 5.83 -22.40 -31.80
CA VAL A 470 5.44 -23.82 -31.62
C VAL A 470 4.85 -23.97 -30.22
N LEU A 471 3.69 -24.63 -30.14
CA LEU A 471 2.90 -25.01 -28.95
C LEU A 471 1.90 -23.98 -28.42
N GLU A 472 0.94 -23.62 -29.27
CA GLU A 472 -0.45 -23.53 -28.80
C GLU A 472 -1.31 -24.31 -29.80
N SER A 473 -1.43 -25.62 -29.56
CA SER A 473 -2.39 -26.47 -30.25
C SER A 473 -3.40 -27.00 -29.26
N ARG A 474 -4.63 -26.51 -29.43
CA ARG A 474 -5.92 -27.11 -29.08
C ARG A 474 -6.25 -27.17 -27.58
N GLU A 475 -7.20 -26.33 -27.17
CA GLU A 475 -8.58 -26.78 -26.96
C GLU A 475 -9.57 -25.65 -27.24
N SER A 476 -10.61 -25.99 -27.97
CA SER A 476 -11.64 -25.12 -28.54
C SER A 476 -12.99 -25.39 -27.89
N GLY A 477 -13.75 -24.32 -27.57
CA GLY A 477 -15.12 -24.36 -27.05
C GLY A 477 -15.13 -24.06 -25.55
N SER A 478 -15.89 -23.13 -24.99
CA SER A 478 -17.28 -22.74 -25.27
C SER A 478 -17.55 -21.37 -24.62
N THR A 479 -18.52 -20.62 -25.15
CA THR A 479 -19.09 -19.38 -24.59
C THR A 479 -19.52 -19.52 -23.12
N PRO A 480 -19.37 -18.50 -22.25
CA PRO A 480 -20.04 -18.50 -20.95
C PRO A 480 -21.38 -17.77 -21.04
N SER A 481 -22.45 -18.56 -20.99
CA SER A 481 -23.81 -18.12 -20.67
C SER A 481 -23.96 -17.87 -19.17
N THR A 482 -24.82 -16.91 -18.86
CA THR A 482 -25.38 -16.50 -17.58
C THR A 482 -25.67 -17.65 -16.62
N ILE A 483 -25.14 -17.60 -15.39
CA ILE A 483 -25.58 -18.46 -14.28
C ILE A 483 -25.78 -17.62 -13.00
N THR A 484 -27.01 -17.67 -12.49
CA THR A 484 -27.48 -17.21 -11.18
C THR A 484 -26.92 -18.06 -10.03
N PRO A 485 -26.78 -17.52 -8.79
CA PRO A 485 -26.12 -18.25 -7.71
C PRO A 485 -27.11 -19.11 -6.91
N SER A 486 -26.72 -20.35 -6.65
CA SER A 486 -27.32 -21.17 -5.58
C SER A 486 -26.27 -22.11 -5.01
N GLY A 487 -26.21 -22.22 -3.68
CA GLY A 487 -25.62 -23.37 -3.01
C GLY A 487 -24.40 -23.06 -2.15
N SER A 488 -24.66 -23.01 -0.84
CA SER A 488 -23.75 -22.92 0.29
C SER A 488 -22.57 -23.90 0.28
N SER A 489 -21.38 -23.39 0.62
CA SER A 489 -20.42 -24.11 1.45
C SER A 489 -19.85 -23.15 2.50
N SER A 490 -19.94 -23.58 3.74
CA SER A 490 -19.46 -22.90 4.93
C SER A 490 -17.95 -23.04 5.04
N ASP A 491 -17.22 -21.97 4.74
CA ASP A 491 -15.84 -21.80 5.17
C ASP A 491 -15.79 -20.55 6.04
N THR A 492 -15.50 -20.78 7.32
CA THR A 492 -15.25 -19.77 8.35
C THR A 492 -13.87 -19.17 8.09
N ASP A 493 -13.84 -18.08 7.32
CA ASP A 493 -12.69 -17.18 7.24
C ASP A 493 -12.74 -16.24 8.46
N ASP A 494 -12.23 -16.71 9.61
CA ASP A 494 -11.85 -15.86 10.74
C ASP A 494 -10.51 -15.19 10.42
N ASP A 495 -10.53 -14.20 9.52
CA ASP A 495 -9.46 -13.20 9.35
C ASP A 495 -9.97 -11.85 9.90
N ASP A 496 -10.37 -11.85 11.18
CA ASP A 496 -10.51 -10.62 11.98
C ASP A 496 -9.12 -10.22 12.52
N ASP A 497 -8.16 -10.01 11.62
CA ASP A 497 -7.03 -9.12 11.87
C ASP A 497 -7.48 -7.69 11.47
N ASP A 498 -8.45 -7.17 12.23
CA ASP A 498 -8.57 -5.73 12.43
C ASP A 498 -7.29 -5.30 13.16
N GLU A 499 -6.18 -5.12 12.42
CA GLU A 499 -5.09 -4.25 12.86
C GLU A 499 -5.72 -2.87 13.03
N GLU A 500 -6.15 -2.63 14.26
CA GLU A 500 -6.54 -1.33 14.78
C GLU A 500 -5.52 -0.30 14.30
N ASP A 501 -6.03 0.87 13.94
CA ASP A 501 -5.23 2.08 13.79
C ASP A 501 -4.60 2.43 15.16
N GLU A 502 -3.68 1.60 15.68
CA GLU A 502 -2.87 1.91 16.85
C GLU A 502 -1.92 3.04 16.45
N ASP A 503 -2.40 4.22 16.81
CA ASP A 503 -1.70 5.48 16.93
C ASP A 503 -0.51 5.28 17.88
N TRP A 504 0.69 5.05 17.33
CA TRP A 504 1.93 5.07 18.12
C TRP A 504 2.39 6.50 18.49
N ASP A 505 1.60 7.52 18.14
CA ASP A 505 1.90 8.94 18.42
C ASP A 505 1.41 9.41 19.80
N SER A 506 0.94 8.52 20.68
CA SER A 506 0.55 8.87 22.07
C SER A 506 1.40 8.17 23.12
N VAL A 507 2.69 8.52 23.19
CA VAL A 507 3.44 8.56 24.46
C VAL A 507 4.33 9.81 24.43
N VAL A 508 3.77 10.92 24.89
CA VAL A 508 4.54 12.04 25.48
C VAL A 508 4.36 11.93 26.97
#